data_AF-A0A3G2R6G5-F1
#
_entry.id   AF-A0A3G2R6G5-F1
#
_cell.length_a   1.000
_cell.length_b   1.000
_cell.length_c   1.000
_cell.angle_alpha   90.00
_cell.angle_beta   90.00
_cell.angle_gamma   90.00
#
_symmetry.space_group_name_H-M   'P 1'
#
loop_
_entity.id
_entity.type
_entity.pdbx_description
1 polymer ?
#
loop_
_entity_poly.entity_id
_entity_poly.type
_entity_poly.pdbx_seq_one_letter_code
_entity_poly.pdbx_strand_id
1 'polypeptide(L)'
;MVKHQKIIYLSLLVTFGLVLHIIENMIPVPFPIPGAKLGLANIISLLAIVMYGVKEGLTVNILRCLIGALLTGSMSSLLYSLSGAVLSTLMMALFYKYFRKVFSLVGISIVGGVTHNIAQVTVASIILSTFGLYIYLPFLMVIGLFTGFFTGLAAFFISQNLFITLNKFNLPGEERIKR
;
A
#
# COMPACT_ATOMS: atom_id res chain seq x y z
N MET A 1 6.18 -21.41 9.82
CA MET A 1 5.43 -21.71 8.58
C MET A 1 6.25 -22.65 7.70
N VAL A 2 5.63 -23.70 7.17
CA VAL A 2 6.25 -24.49 6.08
C VAL A 2 6.43 -23.56 4.87
N LYS A 3 7.57 -23.63 4.17
CA LYS A 3 7.94 -22.73 3.06
C LYS A 3 6.82 -22.56 2.02
N HIS A 4 6.11 -23.64 1.71
CA HIS A 4 5.00 -23.64 0.75
C HIS A 4 3.77 -22.86 1.21
N GLN A 5 3.37 -23.00 2.48
CA GLN A 5 2.21 -22.27 3.02
C GLN A 5 2.43 -20.76 2.96
N LYS A 6 3.64 -20.29 3.31
CA LYS A 6 3.98 -18.86 3.25
C LYS A 6 3.83 -18.29 1.84
N ILE A 7 4.27 -19.04 0.83
CA ILE A 7 4.14 -18.63 -0.58
C ILE A 7 2.67 -18.49 -0.95
N ILE A 8 1.82 -19.45 -0.58
CA ILE A 8 0.38 -19.41 -0.85
C ILE A 8 -0.26 -18.14 -0.27
N TYR A 9 0.01 -17.81 0.99
CA TYR A 9 -0.55 -16.60 1.60
C TYR A 9 -0.02 -15.31 0.98
N LEU A 10 1.26 -15.25 0.62
CA LEU A 10 1.81 -14.09 -0.09
C LEU A 10 1.17 -13.93 -1.48
N SER A 11 0.96 -15.03 -2.21
CA SER A 11 0.23 -15.02 -3.47
C SER A 11 -1.20 -14.51 -3.31
N LEU A 12 -1.91 -14.94 -2.25
CA LEU A 12 -3.24 -14.42 -1.94
C LEU A 12 -3.23 -12.91 -1.66
N LEU A 13 -2.26 -12.41 -0.88
CA LEU A 13 -2.10 -10.97 -0.64
C LEU A 13 -1.81 -10.22 -1.95
N VAL A 14 -0.95 -10.74 -2.82
CA VAL A 14 -0.72 -10.13 -4.15
C VAL A 14 -2.03 -10.04 -4.93
N THR A 15 -2.80 -11.13 -4.99
CA THR A 15 -4.08 -11.17 -5.70
C THR A 15 -5.09 -10.17 -5.13
N PHE A 16 -5.28 -10.13 -3.80
CA PHE A 16 -6.18 -9.15 -3.19
C PHE A 16 -5.73 -7.71 -3.43
N GLY A 17 -4.43 -7.45 -3.33
CA GLY A 17 -3.85 -6.15 -3.66
C GLY A 17 -4.13 -5.75 -5.10
N LEU A 18 -3.99 -6.68 -6.04
CA LEU A 18 -4.26 -6.47 -7.46
C LEU A 18 -5.75 -6.20 -7.73
N VAL A 19 -6.65 -6.99 -7.14
CA VAL A 19 -8.10 -6.79 -7.28
C VAL A 19 -8.51 -5.41 -6.77
N LEU A 20 -8.03 -5.01 -5.58
CA LEU A 20 -8.29 -3.67 -5.04
C LEU A 20 -7.71 -2.56 -5.92
N HIS A 21 -6.54 -2.77 -6.53
CA HIS A 21 -5.96 -1.82 -7.46
C HIS A 21 -6.80 -1.65 -8.73
N ILE A 22 -7.33 -2.75 -9.28
CA ILE A 22 -8.21 -2.71 -10.46
C ILE A 22 -9.51 -2.00 -10.11
N ILE A 23 -10.16 -2.37 -9.00
CA ILE A 23 -11.39 -1.75 -8.52
C ILE A 23 -11.18 -0.24 -8.32
N GLU A 24 -10.07 0.16 -7.69
CA GLU A 24 -9.72 1.57 -7.51
C GLU A 24 -9.61 2.30 -8.85
N ASN A 25 -8.95 1.72 -9.86
CA ASN A 25 -8.83 2.34 -11.17
C ASN A 25 -10.17 2.43 -11.93
N MET A 26 -11.18 1.62 -11.54
CA MET A 26 -12.53 1.67 -12.11
C MET A 26 -13.44 2.71 -11.45
N ILE A 27 -13.10 3.17 -10.24
CA ILE A 27 -13.88 4.20 -9.54
C ILE A 27 -13.50 5.57 -10.11
N PRO A 28 -14.42 6.27 -10.81
CA PRO A 28 -14.14 7.61 -11.26
C PRO A 28 -14.02 8.52 -10.04
N VAL A 29 -12.83 9.09 -9.83
CA VAL A 29 -12.64 10.10 -8.79
C VAL A 29 -13.37 11.38 -9.22
N PRO A 30 -14.15 12.01 -8.32
CA PRO A 30 -14.96 13.20 -8.66
C PRO A 30 -14.11 14.44 -9.02
N PHE A 31 -12.80 14.38 -8.80
CA PHE A 31 -11.86 15.46 -9.13
C PHE A 31 -10.94 15.04 -10.27
N PRO A 32 -10.78 15.84 -11.35
CA PRO A 32 -9.90 15.54 -12.47
C PRO A 32 -8.43 15.84 -12.12
N ILE A 33 -7.97 15.36 -10.96
CA ILE A 33 -6.60 15.54 -10.51
C ILE A 33 -5.77 14.36 -11.03
N PRO A 34 -4.81 14.59 -11.94
CA PRO A 34 -3.98 13.52 -12.48
C PRO A 34 -3.26 12.77 -11.35
N GLY A 35 -3.51 11.47 -11.26
CA GLY A 35 -2.87 10.61 -10.27
C GLY A 35 -3.54 10.55 -8.90
N ALA A 36 -4.68 11.23 -8.68
CA ALA A 36 -5.46 11.04 -7.47
C ALA A 36 -6.05 9.63 -7.41
N LYS A 37 -5.79 8.91 -6.31
CA LYS A 37 -6.25 7.55 -6.05
C LYS A 37 -6.70 7.40 -4.59
N LEU A 38 -7.55 6.42 -4.34
CA LEU A 38 -8.11 6.13 -3.01
C LEU A 38 -7.12 5.42 -2.08
N GLY A 39 -5.98 4.93 -2.59
CA GLY A 39 -5.03 4.13 -1.85
C GLY A 39 -5.55 2.76 -1.39
N LEU A 40 -6.62 2.21 -1.97
CA LEU A 40 -7.23 0.95 -1.51
C LEU A 40 -6.24 -0.20 -1.49
N ALA A 41 -5.39 -0.26 -2.52
CA ALA A 41 -4.36 -1.27 -2.62
C ALA A 41 -3.36 -1.17 -1.43
N ASN A 42 -3.09 0.02 -0.89
CA ASN A 42 -2.14 0.21 0.21
C ASN A 42 -2.56 -0.48 1.52
N ILE A 43 -3.85 -0.80 1.69
CA ILE A 43 -4.35 -1.65 2.80
C ILE A 43 -3.56 -2.96 2.83
N ILE A 44 -3.40 -3.61 1.67
CA ILE A 44 -2.74 -4.91 1.55
C ILE A 44 -1.23 -4.79 1.73
N SER A 45 -0.64 -3.69 1.25
CA SER A 45 0.78 -3.40 1.48
C SER A 45 1.08 -3.28 2.97
N LEU A 46 0.25 -2.52 3.71
CA LEU A 46 0.38 -2.37 5.15
C LEU A 46 0.16 -3.70 5.88
N LEU A 47 -0.88 -4.46 5.50
CA LEU A 47 -1.16 -5.78 6.08
C LEU A 47 0.01 -6.75 5.88
N ALA A 48 0.62 -6.77 4.69
CA ALA A 48 1.79 -7.58 4.40
C ALA A 48 3.01 -7.21 5.25
N ILE A 49 3.24 -5.91 5.49
CA ILE A 49 4.30 -5.42 6.40
C ILE A 49 4.05 -5.93 7.83
N VAL A 50 2.80 -5.82 8.31
CA VAL A 50 2.42 -6.17 9.68
C VAL A 50 2.56 -7.67 9.93
N MET A 51 2.10 -8.48 8.98
CA MET A 51 2.08 -9.95 9.13
C MET A 51 3.43 -10.60 8.85
N TYR A 52 4.09 -10.22 7.75
CA TYR A 52 5.25 -10.94 7.23
C TYR A 52 6.55 -10.12 7.32
N GLY A 53 6.45 -8.80 7.39
CA GLY A 53 7.58 -7.89 7.51
C GLY A 53 7.88 -7.12 6.23
N VAL A 54 8.96 -6.34 6.29
CA VAL A 54 9.33 -5.35 5.25
C VAL A 54 9.61 -6.00 3.90
N LYS A 55 10.36 -7.10 3.87
CA LYS A 55 10.77 -7.74 2.62
C LYS A 55 9.55 -8.21 1.85
N GLU A 56 8.65 -8.91 2.53
CA GLU A 56 7.43 -9.46 1.97
C GLU A 56 6.43 -8.38 1.58
N GLY A 57 6.27 -7.33 2.39
CA GLY A 57 5.45 -6.17 2.03
C GLY A 57 5.92 -5.49 0.75
N LEU A 58 7.24 -5.34 0.57
CA LEU A 58 7.82 -4.79 -0.65
C LEU A 58 7.58 -5.71 -1.86
N THR A 59 7.80 -7.01 -1.70
CA THR A 59 7.55 -8.01 -2.76
C THR A 59 6.10 -7.98 -3.21
N VAL A 60 5.14 -7.99 -2.26
CA VAL A 60 3.71 -7.96 -2.57
C VAL A 60 3.35 -6.70 -3.36
N ASN A 61 3.87 -5.55 -2.94
CA ASN A 61 3.55 -4.28 -3.58
C ASN A 61 4.17 -4.15 -4.99
N ILE A 62 5.44 -4.55 -5.15
CA ILE A 62 6.11 -4.55 -6.46
C ILE A 62 5.40 -5.47 -7.43
N LEU A 63 5.10 -6.72 -7.02
CA LEU A 63 4.41 -7.68 -7.88
C LEU A 63 3.04 -7.16 -8.31
N ARG A 64 2.28 -6.59 -7.37
CA ARG A 64 0.99 -5.96 -7.70
C ARG A 64 1.15 -4.85 -8.74
N CYS A 65 2.06 -3.91 -8.53
CA CYS A 65 2.25 -2.79 -9.48
C CYS A 65 2.66 -3.29 -10.86
N LEU A 66 3.54 -4.29 -10.92
CA LEU A 66 3.99 -4.88 -12.17
C LEU A 66 2.86 -5.59 -12.90
N ILE A 67 2.10 -6.45 -12.22
CA ILE A 67 0.95 -7.15 -12.81
C ILE A 67 -0.14 -6.16 -13.20
N GLY A 68 -0.44 -5.17 -12.35
CA GLY A 68 -1.45 -4.15 -12.63
C GLY A 68 -1.13 -3.31 -13.88
N ALA A 69 0.14 -2.98 -14.09
CA ALA A 69 0.57 -2.30 -15.31
C ALA A 69 0.50 -3.18 -16.55
N LEU A 70 0.83 -4.47 -16.43
CA LEU A 70 0.68 -5.41 -17.54
C LEU A 70 -0.79 -5.57 -17.97
N LEU A 71 -1.73 -5.53 -17.01
CA LEU A 71 -3.17 -5.60 -17.28
C LEU A 71 -3.73 -4.31 -17.86
N THR A 72 -3.21 -3.15 -17.45
CA THR A 72 -3.70 -1.83 -17.89
C THR A 72 -2.96 -1.29 -19.12
N GLY A 73 -1.83 -1.89 -19.49
CA GLY A 73 -1.05 -1.55 -20.69
C GLY A 73 -0.25 -0.25 -20.63
N SER A 74 -0.12 0.40 -19.47
CA SER A 74 0.52 1.72 -19.36
C SER A 74 1.84 1.69 -18.61
N MET A 75 2.95 1.70 -19.36
CA MET A 75 4.31 1.69 -18.81
C MET A 75 4.64 3.00 -18.05
N SER A 76 4.11 4.13 -18.49
CA SER A 76 4.29 5.40 -17.76
C SER A 76 3.59 5.37 -16.41
N SER A 77 2.37 4.80 -16.36
CA SER A 77 1.64 4.63 -15.10
C SER A 77 2.35 3.69 -14.13
N LEU A 78 3.06 2.68 -14.64
CA LEU A 78 3.89 1.77 -13.84
C LEU A 78 4.98 2.56 -13.12
N LEU A 79 5.74 3.41 -13.82
CA LEU A 79 6.86 4.13 -13.21
C LEU A 79 6.41 5.03 -12.05
N TYR A 80 5.29 5.74 -12.23
CA TYR A 80 4.74 6.63 -11.20
C TYR A 80 4.17 5.82 -10.01
N SER A 81 3.39 4.79 -10.30
CA SER A 81 2.77 3.93 -9.28
C SER A 81 3.81 3.12 -8.50
N LEU A 82 4.83 2.58 -9.19
CA LEU A 82 5.88 1.76 -8.59
C LEU A 82 6.79 2.59 -7.69
N SER A 83 7.20 3.78 -8.12
CA SER A 83 8.01 4.69 -7.29
C SER A 83 7.25 5.12 -6.04
N GLY A 84 5.98 5.53 -6.19
CA GLY A 84 5.08 5.81 -5.07
C GLY A 84 4.94 4.62 -4.12
N ALA A 85 4.68 3.43 -4.68
CA ALA A 85 4.49 2.19 -3.95
C ALA A 85 5.73 1.79 -3.14
N VAL A 86 6.91 1.80 -3.76
CA VAL A 86 8.18 1.41 -3.11
C VAL A 86 8.51 2.38 -1.98
N LEU A 87 8.49 3.69 -2.23
CA LEU A 87 8.86 4.67 -1.20
C LEU A 87 7.85 4.67 -0.04
N SER A 88 6.55 4.60 -0.35
CA SER A 88 5.49 4.49 0.65
C SER A 88 5.65 3.25 1.53
N THR A 89 5.93 2.08 0.91
CA THR A 89 6.13 0.83 1.65
C THR A 89 7.35 0.90 2.56
N LEU A 90 8.43 1.53 2.08
CA LEU A 90 9.65 1.69 2.86
C LEU A 90 9.40 2.61 4.07
N MET A 91 8.68 3.72 3.90
CA MET A 91 8.32 4.61 5.01
C MET A 91 7.38 3.93 5.99
N MET A 92 6.34 3.24 5.52
CA MET A 92 5.45 2.45 6.40
C MET A 92 6.24 1.39 7.18
N ALA A 93 7.16 0.70 6.53
CA ALA A 93 8.02 -0.29 7.15
C ALA A 93 8.95 0.31 8.22
N LEU A 94 9.53 1.48 7.95
CA LEU A 94 10.38 2.20 8.90
C LEU A 94 9.56 2.62 10.13
N PHE A 95 8.40 3.23 9.91
CA PHE A 95 7.51 3.65 10.99
C PHE A 95 6.98 2.46 11.80
N TYR A 96 6.61 1.36 11.13
CA TYR A 96 6.20 0.14 11.81
C TYR A 96 7.33 -0.49 12.63
N LYS A 97 8.58 -0.45 12.15
CA LYS A 97 9.70 -1.05 12.87
C LYS A 97 10.15 -0.21 14.07
N TYR A 98 10.29 1.10 13.91
CA TYR A 98 10.91 1.98 14.91
C TYR A 98 9.88 2.73 15.77
N PHE A 99 8.70 3.01 15.23
CA PHE A 99 7.74 3.95 15.84
C PHE A 99 6.37 3.34 16.14
N ARG A 100 6.18 2.03 16.01
CA ARG A 100 4.93 1.33 16.34
C ARG A 100 4.41 1.50 17.78
N LYS A 101 5.26 1.93 18.72
CA LYS A 101 4.84 2.23 20.10
C LYS A 101 4.21 3.62 20.24
N VAL A 102 4.47 4.50 19.26
CA VAL A 102 4.02 5.90 19.24
C VAL A 102 2.91 6.09 18.21
N PHE A 103 3.03 5.45 17.04
CA PHE A 103 2.06 5.56 15.95
C PHE A 103 1.19 4.32 15.87
N SER A 104 -0.13 4.55 15.75
CA SER A 104 -1.09 3.51 15.40
C SER A 104 -0.91 3.05 13.95
N LEU A 105 -1.51 1.90 13.62
CA LEU A 105 -1.62 1.41 12.24
C LEU A 105 -2.20 2.47 11.29
N VAL A 106 -3.15 3.27 11.78
CA VAL A 106 -3.73 4.40 11.06
C VAL A 106 -2.68 5.47 10.76
N GLY A 107 -1.90 5.89 11.76
CA GLY A 107 -0.83 6.87 11.57
C GLY A 107 0.25 6.40 10.59
N ILE A 108 0.64 5.12 10.66
CA ILE A 108 1.59 4.52 9.72
C ILE A 108 1.03 4.56 8.29
N SER A 109 -0.26 4.24 8.12
CA SER A 109 -0.92 4.28 6.82
C SER A 109 -1.01 5.70 6.24
N ILE A 110 -1.28 6.70 7.08
CA ILE A 110 -1.29 8.12 6.69
C ILE A 110 0.09 8.54 6.15
N VAL A 111 1.17 8.22 6.88
CA VAL A 111 2.54 8.49 6.41
C VAL A 111 2.80 7.80 5.08
N GLY A 112 2.35 6.55 4.94
CA GLY A 112 2.38 5.81 3.68
C GLY A 112 1.66 6.52 2.54
N GLY A 113 0.41 6.94 2.74
CA GLY A 113 -0.41 7.60 1.71
C GLY A 113 0.17 8.94 1.26
N VAL A 114 0.62 9.77 2.19
CA VAL A 114 1.27 11.05 1.88
C VAL A 114 2.58 10.82 1.12
N THR A 115 3.42 9.90 1.59
CA THR A 115 4.69 9.57 0.92
C THR A 115 4.48 9.01 -0.48
N HIS A 116 3.44 8.18 -0.67
CA HIS A 116 3.09 7.62 -1.98
C HIS A 116 2.82 8.74 -2.99
N ASN A 117 1.97 9.70 -2.60
CA ASN A 117 1.57 10.81 -3.47
C ASN A 117 2.75 11.73 -3.79
N ILE A 118 3.61 12.02 -2.80
CA ILE A 118 4.84 12.80 -3.02
C ILE A 118 5.73 12.09 -4.06
N ALA A 119 6.08 10.82 -3.84
CA ALA A 119 6.93 10.08 -4.76
C ALA A 119 6.34 9.97 -6.18
N GLN A 120 5.05 9.66 -6.27
CA GLN A 120 4.36 9.55 -7.56
C GLN A 120 4.43 10.86 -8.34
N VAL A 121 4.13 12.00 -7.69
CA VAL A 121 4.16 13.33 -8.32
C VAL A 121 5.58 13.74 -8.67
N THR A 122 6.56 13.51 -7.78
CA THR A 122 7.96 13.83 -8.04
C THR A 122 8.47 13.10 -9.29
N VAL A 123 8.25 11.79 -9.37
CA VAL A 123 8.69 11.00 -10.52
C VAL A 123 7.91 11.35 -11.79
N ALA A 124 6.60 11.60 -11.69
CA ALA A 124 5.82 12.09 -12.83
C ALA A 124 6.32 13.44 -13.34
N SER A 125 6.67 14.37 -12.45
CA SER A 125 7.20 15.69 -12.81
C SER A 125 8.54 15.62 -13.53
N ILE A 126 9.42 14.70 -13.09
CA ILE A 126 10.72 14.47 -13.71
C ILE A 126 10.54 13.86 -15.11
N ILE A 127 9.70 12.85 -15.26
CA ILE A 127 9.50 12.15 -16.53
C ILE A 127 8.79 13.03 -17.57
N LEU A 128 7.82 13.84 -17.13
CA LEU A 128 7.09 14.76 -18.00
C LEU A 128 7.79 16.12 -18.16
N SER A 129 8.97 16.30 -17.55
CA SER A 129 9.75 17.55 -17.55
C SER A 129 8.92 18.78 -17.20
N THR A 130 7.96 18.64 -16.28
CA THR A 130 7.04 19.71 -15.88
C THR A 130 6.84 19.72 -14.37
N PHE A 131 7.32 20.80 -13.73
CA PHE A 131 7.08 21.05 -12.32
C PHE A 131 5.65 21.50 -12.02
N GLY A 132 4.84 21.77 -13.06
CA GLY A 132 3.44 22.15 -12.91
C GLY A 132 2.59 21.13 -12.16
N LEU A 133 3.00 19.85 -12.13
CA LEU A 133 2.30 18.80 -11.39
C LEU A 133 2.34 19.00 -9.86
N TYR A 134 3.33 19.73 -9.32
CA TYR A 134 3.39 20.04 -7.89
C TYR A 134 2.23 20.93 -7.42
N ILE A 135 1.53 21.62 -8.33
CA ILE A 135 0.32 22.38 -7.98
C ILE A 135 -0.78 21.47 -7.42
N TYR A 136 -0.80 20.20 -7.82
CA TYR A 136 -1.74 19.20 -7.33
C TYR A 136 -1.28 18.56 -6.02
N LEU A 137 -0.02 18.74 -5.61
CA LEU A 137 0.53 18.08 -4.44
C LEU A 137 -0.20 18.45 -3.13
N PRO A 138 -0.55 19.72 -2.84
CA PRO A 138 -1.34 20.06 -1.66
C PRO A 138 -2.67 19.31 -1.59
N PHE A 139 -3.39 19.20 -2.72
CA PHE A 139 -4.64 18.45 -2.80
C PHE A 139 -4.42 16.96 -2.62
N LEU A 140 -3.39 16.40 -3.26
CA LEU A 140 -3.02 15.00 -3.09
C LEU A 140 -2.56 14.67 -1.67
N MET A 141 -1.95 15.62 -0.95
CA MET A 141 -1.62 15.43 0.47
C MET A 141 -2.89 15.33 1.32
N VAL A 142 -3.88 16.19 1.11
CA VAL A 142 -5.18 16.11 1.81
C VAL A 142 -5.89 14.79 1.50
N ILE A 143 -5.92 14.39 0.22
CA ILE A 143 -6.46 13.09 -0.19
C ILE A 143 -5.67 11.95 0.46
N GLY A 144 -4.34 12.05 0.52
CA GLY A 144 -3.46 11.05 1.14
C GLY A 144 -3.67 10.91 2.65
N LEU A 145 -3.92 12.02 3.35
CA LEU A 145 -4.30 12.02 4.77
C LEU A 145 -5.64 11.31 4.96
N PHE A 146 -6.65 11.69 4.18
CA PHE A 146 -8.00 11.14 4.27
C PHE A 146 -8.01 9.65 3.93
N THR A 147 -7.47 9.28 2.76
CA THR A 147 -7.40 7.88 2.32
C THR A 147 -6.51 7.04 3.24
N GLY A 148 -5.36 7.58 3.69
CA GLY A 148 -4.49 6.94 4.67
C GLY A 148 -5.20 6.63 5.99
N PHE A 149 -6.08 7.52 6.44
CA PHE A 149 -6.89 7.27 7.63
C PHE A 149 -7.83 6.06 7.45
N PHE A 150 -8.62 6.03 6.38
CA PHE A 150 -9.57 4.92 6.12
C PHE A 150 -8.85 3.60 5.82
N THR A 151 -7.81 3.64 5.00
CA THR A 151 -7.03 2.45 4.64
C THR A 151 -6.30 1.88 5.85
N GLY A 152 -5.80 2.73 6.74
CA GLY A 152 -5.21 2.32 8.01
C GLY A 152 -6.22 1.73 8.99
N LEU A 153 -7.43 2.29 9.08
CA LEU A 153 -8.53 1.70 9.86
C LEU A 153 -8.93 0.32 9.31
N ALA A 154 -9.09 0.21 8.00
CA ALA A 154 -9.39 -1.06 7.34
C ALA A 154 -8.30 -2.11 7.64
N ALA A 155 -7.02 -1.73 7.50
CA ALA A 155 -5.90 -2.62 7.81
C ALA A 155 -5.89 -3.05 9.30
N PHE A 156 -6.22 -2.14 10.22
CA PHE A 156 -6.35 -2.45 11.64
C PHE A 156 -7.45 -3.50 11.91
N PHE A 157 -8.67 -3.27 11.41
CA PHE A 157 -9.78 -4.22 11.59
C PHE A 157 -9.50 -5.56 10.92
N ILE A 158 -8.92 -5.57 9.72
CA ILE A 158 -8.56 -6.80 9.02
C ILE A 158 -7.50 -7.56 9.82
N SER A 159 -6.43 -6.89 10.27
CA SER A 159 -5.37 -7.53 11.04
C SER A 159 -5.89 -8.16 12.33
N GLN A 160 -6.83 -7.50 13.02
CA GLN A 160 -7.41 -8.01 14.26
C GLN A 160 -8.29 -9.25 14.02
N ASN A 161 -9.17 -9.21 13.02
CA ASN A 161 -10.05 -10.34 12.70
C ASN A 161 -9.29 -11.53 12.08
N LEU A 162 -8.28 -11.24 11.27
CA LEU A 162 -7.44 -12.27 10.66
C LEU A 162 -6.64 -13.00 11.74
N PHE A 163 -6.14 -12.28 12.75
CA PHE A 163 -5.47 -12.90 13.89
C PHE A 163 -6.37 -13.87 14.64
N ILE A 164 -7.61 -13.45 14.97
CA ILE A 164 -8.60 -14.31 15.65
C ILE A 164 -8.87 -15.57 14.83
N THR A 165 -9.05 -15.41 13.51
CA THR A 165 -9.34 -16.51 12.60
C THR A 165 -8.16 -17.48 12.47
N LEU A 166 -6.94 -16.99 12.24
CA LEU A 166 -5.76 -17.84 12.11
C LEU A 166 -5.50 -18.64 13.39
N ASN A 167 -5.72 -18.02 14.55
CA ASN A 167 -5.57 -18.68 15.85
C ASN A 167 -6.63 -19.77 16.06
N LYS A 168 -7.88 -19.53 15.63
CA LYS A 168 -8.96 -20.53 15.67
C LYS A 168 -8.65 -21.79 14.85
N PHE A 169 -7.87 -21.67 13.77
CA PHE A 169 -7.50 -22.78 12.90
C PHE A 169 -6.09 -23.34 13.16
N ASN A 170 -5.39 -22.93 14.24
CA ASN A 170 -3.99 -23.32 14.53
C ASN A 170 -3.02 -23.11 13.34
N LEU A 171 -3.29 -22.10 12.50
CA LEU A 171 -2.49 -21.82 11.32
C LEU A 171 -1.28 -20.93 11.68
N PRO A 172 -0.06 -21.25 11.20
CA PRO A 172 1.15 -20.54 11.61
C PRO A 172 1.19 -19.10 11.09
N GLY A 173 0.90 -18.14 11.98
CA GLY A 173 1.06 -16.68 11.77
C GLY A 173 1.39 -15.91 13.06
N GLU A 174 1.67 -16.62 14.16
CA GLU A 174 1.71 -16.08 15.53
C GLU A 174 2.92 -15.17 15.86
N GLU A 175 4.07 -15.37 15.22
CA GLU A 175 5.35 -14.95 15.83
C GLU A 175 5.68 -13.46 15.73
N ARG A 176 5.08 -12.70 14.80
CA ARG A 176 5.40 -11.26 14.62
C ARG A 176 4.30 -10.29 15.05
N ILE A 177 3.07 -10.77 15.25
CA ILE A 177 1.95 -9.93 15.66
C ILE A 177 1.93 -9.77 17.21
N LYS A 178 2.56 -10.70 17.95
CA LYS A 178 2.67 -10.68 19.43
C LYS A 178 3.78 -9.79 20.00
N ARG A 179 4.77 -9.37 19.22
CA ARG A 179 5.76 -8.36 19.65
C ARG A 179 5.27 -7.01 19.25
#